data_AF-A0A9X8E7W4-F1
#
_entry.id   AF-A0A9X8E7W4-F1
#
_cell.length_a   1.000
_cell.length_b   1.000
_cell.length_c   1.000
_cell.angle_alpha   90.00
_cell.angle_beta   90.00
_cell.angle_gamma   90.00
#
_symmetry.space_group_name_H-M   'P 1'
#
loop_
_entity.id
_entity.type
_entity.pdbx_description
1 polymer ?
#
loop_
_entity_poly.entity_id
_entity_poly.type
_entity_poly.pdbx_seq_one_letter_code
_entity_poly.pdbx_strand_id
1 'polypeptide(L)'
;MIFGVSMTSVREKYTQLHDVVGSLSEKITAVLVRQEKDFLAAYRAHMYNVQKELHDTKEKILRNETLENKSEKIKLLEEERDWYRKEALRLDTFTTNMKKDLKHMKEKLECIEEDRDWLEKQLKASKKQNKLLRAELEIRLANLTSQAEDKMDTRPASPAVDDIAPPGLHLPLAAVEREEQFRKQIRQLKRDLQASKREVNRLRETTSKQQSNELEEFFVQSIDAVKKDIVRRRGHSRDAKTRPMPALKVEPVPDCGPEMKEFTSVDRVRVIERLLSHDEVLSILYDNLFPSHDKKPPDGSAKMPLASAVSSFTKKGGVGGLIDMDRGTL
;
A
#
# COMPACT_ATOMS: atom_id res chain seq x y z
N MET A 1 78.62 102.29 -18.08
CA MET A 1 78.85 100.83 -17.89
C MET A 1 77.84 100.13 -16.96
N ILE A 2 76.98 100.86 -16.21
CA ILE A 2 76.12 100.26 -15.16
C ILE A 2 74.90 99.47 -15.72
N PHE A 3 74.35 99.86 -16.88
CA PHE A 3 73.18 99.18 -17.48
C PHE A 3 73.48 97.83 -18.16
N GLY A 4 74.73 97.57 -18.54
CA GLY A 4 75.13 96.28 -19.12
C GLY A 4 75.19 95.16 -18.09
N VAL A 5 75.56 95.50 -16.85
CA VAL A 5 75.72 94.56 -15.72
C VAL A 5 74.36 94.08 -15.18
N SER A 6 73.32 94.92 -15.20
CA SER A 6 71.97 94.52 -14.77
C SER A 6 71.31 93.57 -15.76
N MET A 7 71.48 93.80 -17.07
CA MET A 7 70.93 92.92 -18.11
C MET A 7 71.61 91.56 -18.19
N THR A 8 72.90 91.46 -17.86
CA THR A 8 73.58 90.15 -17.71
C THR A 8 73.08 89.39 -16.49
N SER A 9 72.88 90.05 -15.35
CA SER A 9 72.34 89.43 -14.14
C SER A 9 70.91 88.91 -14.34
N VAL A 10 70.05 89.68 -15.02
CA VAL A 10 68.69 89.24 -15.39
C VAL A 10 68.72 88.02 -16.31
N ARG A 11 69.62 87.99 -17.30
CA ARG A 11 69.80 86.82 -18.18
C ARG A 11 70.26 85.59 -17.41
N GLU A 12 71.22 85.74 -16.51
CA GLU A 12 71.77 84.65 -15.70
C GLU A 12 70.72 84.08 -14.73
N LYS A 13 69.91 84.94 -14.09
CA LYS A 13 68.78 84.51 -13.27
C LYS A 13 67.68 83.82 -14.08
N TYR A 14 67.42 84.28 -15.30
CA TYR A 14 66.50 83.63 -16.23
C TYR A 14 67.00 82.24 -16.64
N THR A 15 68.30 82.09 -16.94
CA THR A 15 68.92 80.78 -17.22
C THR A 15 68.81 79.84 -16.01
N GLN A 16 69.13 80.31 -14.81
CA GLN A 16 68.97 79.52 -13.58
C GLN A 16 67.51 79.08 -13.36
N LEU A 17 66.54 79.97 -13.60
CA LEU A 17 65.12 79.64 -13.50
C LEU A 17 64.73 78.59 -14.55
N HIS A 18 65.21 78.73 -15.78
CA HIS A 18 64.96 77.78 -16.86
C HIS A 18 65.56 76.39 -16.54
N ASP A 19 66.76 76.34 -15.97
CA ASP A 19 67.41 75.10 -15.54
C ASP A 19 66.64 74.43 -14.40
N VAL A 20 66.17 75.22 -13.43
CA VAL A 20 65.35 74.72 -12.31
C VAL A 20 64.01 74.20 -12.83
N VAL A 21 63.36 74.91 -13.76
CA VAL A 21 62.10 74.48 -14.39
C VAL A 21 62.30 73.20 -15.22
N GLY A 22 63.39 73.11 -15.98
CA GLY A 22 63.76 71.89 -16.72
C GLY A 22 63.98 70.70 -15.78
N SER A 23 64.77 70.90 -14.71
CA SER A 23 65.00 69.88 -13.68
C SER A 23 63.72 69.45 -12.98
N LEU A 24 62.80 70.38 -12.71
CA LEU A 24 61.51 70.08 -12.11
C LEU A 24 60.63 69.26 -13.06
N SER A 25 60.56 69.63 -14.34
CA SER A 25 59.81 68.89 -15.36
C SER A 25 60.33 67.46 -15.53
N GLU A 26 61.65 67.28 -15.51
CA GLU A 26 62.28 65.96 -15.58
C GLU A 26 61.99 65.11 -14.34
N LYS A 27 62.04 65.70 -13.14
CA LYS A 27 61.65 65.03 -11.89
C LYS A 27 60.17 64.65 -11.86
N ILE A 28 59.28 65.53 -12.33
CA ILE A 28 57.84 65.24 -12.44
C ILE A 28 57.61 64.05 -13.37
N THR A 29 58.25 64.05 -14.54
CA THR A 29 58.17 62.94 -15.50
C THR A 29 58.71 61.64 -14.90
N ALA A 30 59.83 61.69 -14.19
CA ALA A 30 60.40 60.52 -13.51
C ALA A 30 59.48 59.99 -12.39
N VAL A 31 58.81 60.87 -11.64
CA VAL A 31 57.83 60.48 -10.61
C VAL A 31 56.60 59.86 -11.25
N LEU A 32 56.08 60.41 -12.35
CA LEU A 32 54.95 59.85 -13.08
C LEU A 32 55.24 58.44 -13.60
N VAL A 33 56.40 58.24 -14.24
CA VAL A 33 56.82 56.92 -14.75
C VAL A 33 56.99 55.91 -13.59
N ARG A 34 57.56 56.35 -12.46
CA ARG A 34 57.69 55.48 -11.27
C ARG A 34 56.33 55.10 -10.70
N GLN A 35 55.43 56.06 -10.55
CA GLN A 35 54.07 55.80 -10.06
C GLN A 35 53.32 54.86 -10.99
N GLU A 36 53.37 55.07 -12.30
CA GLU A 36 52.74 54.17 -13.28
C GLU A 36 53.25 52.74 -13.11
N LYS A 37 54.56 52.56 -12.97
CA LYS A 37 55.17 51.24 -12.73
C LYS A 37 54.67 50.61 -11.42
N ASP A 38 54.62 51.39 -10.33
CA ASP A 38 54.18 50.90 -9.03
C ASP A 38 52.68 50.55 -9.02
N PHE A 39 51.84 51.37 -9.67
CA PHE A 39 50.42 51.09 -9.86
C PHE A 39 50.19 49.82 -10.68
N LEU A 40 50.93 49.64 -11.77
CA LEU A 40 50.83 48.42 -12.58
C LEU A 40 51.30 47.18 -11.80
N ALA A 41 52.34 47.31 -10.97
CA ALA A 41 52.79 46.22 -10.12
C ALA A 41 51.74 45.85 -9.07
N ALA A 42 51.17 46.83 -8.36
CA ALA A 42 50.11 46.62 -7.38
C ALA A 42 48.84 46.03 -8.02
N TYR A 43 48.45 46.53 -9.20
CA TYR A 43 47.31 46.00 -9.95
C TYR A 43 47.53 44.56 -10.39
N ARG A 44 48.71 44.21 -10.92
CA ARG A 44 49.06 42.83 -11.28
C ARG A 44 49.00 41.89 -10.07
N ALA A 45 49.54 42.32 -8.93
CA ALA A 45 49.50 41.55 -7.70
C ALA A 45 48.05 41.35 -7.21
N HIS A 46 47.23 42.39 -7.24
CA HIS A 46 45.82 42.30 -6.89
C HIS A 46 45.04 41.39 -7.85
N MET A 47 45.25 41.53 -9.16
CA MET A 47 44.61 40.66 -10.16
C MET A 47 45.01 39.19 -10.00
N TYR A 48 46.27 38.92 -9.68
CA TYR A 48 46.70 37.57 -9.35
C TYR A 48 45.96 37.03 -8.12
N ASN A 49 45.83 37.83 -7.05
CA ASN A 49 45.08 37.43 -5.87
C ASN A 49 43.60 37.19 -6.18
N VAL A 50 42.95 38.06 -6.94
CA VAL A 50 41.54 37.87 -7.36
C VAL A 50 41.38 36.59 -8.19
N GLN A 51 42.29 36.32 -9.13
CA GLN A 51 42.26 35.10 -9.93
C GLN A 51 42.47 33.86 -9.06
N LYS A 52 43.40 33.92 -8.11
CA LYS A 52 43.67 32.84 -7.16
C LYS A 52 42.45 32.58 -6.26
N GLU A 53 41.87 33.62 -5.67
CA GLU A 53 40.67 33.51 -4.83
C GLU A 53 39.47 32.94 -5.60
N LEU A 54 39.28 33.35 -6.86
CA LEU A 54 38.25 32.79 -7.73
C LEU A 54 38.49 31.30 -8.02
N HIS A 55 39.75 30.93 -8.29
CA HIS A 55 40.11 29.54 -8.52
C HIS A 55 39.87 28.69 -7.27
N ASP A 56 40.35 29.15 -6.11
CA ASP A 56 40.20 28.46 -4.83
C ASP A 56 38.72 28.34 -4.44
N THR A 57 37.91 29.36 -4.69
CA THR A 57 36.46 29.32 -4.46
C THR A 57 35.78 28.30 -5.36
N LYS A 58 36.12 28.25 -6.66
CA LYS A 58 35.57 27.24 -7.59
C LYS A 58 35.93 25.82 -7.15
N GLU A 59 37.18 25.60 -6.77
CA GLU A 59 37.64 24.29 -6.32
C GLU A 59 36.95 23.87 -5.00
N LYS A 60 36.71 24.82 -4.09
CA LYS A 60 35.92 24.60 -2.87
C LYS A 60 34.46 24.24 -3.17
N ILE A 61 33.84 24.92 -4.13
CA ILE A 61 32.47 24.63 -4.58
C ILE A 61 32.39 23.19 -5.13
N LEU A 62 33.29 22.82 -6.05
CA LEU A 62 33.32 21.47 -6.64
C LEU A 62 33.54 20.37 -5.60
N ARG A 63 34.44 20.59 -4.63
CA ARG A 63 34.64 19.64 -3.51
C ARG A 63 33.37 19.52 -2.67
N ASN A 64 32.74 20.64 -2.32
CA ASN A 64 31.51 20.62 -1.52
C ASN A 64 30.37 19.91 -2.24
N GLU A 65 30.17 20.18 -3.52
CA GLU A 65 29.15 19.49 -4.34
C GLU A 65 29.40 17.98 -4.37
N THR A 66 30.65 17.56 -4.54
CA THR A 66 31.01 16.13 -4.51
C THR A 66 30.75 15.50 -3.14
N LEU A 67 31.02 16.21 -2.05
CA LEU A 67 30.76 15.75 -0.69
C LEU A 67 29.26 15.68 -0.39
N GLU A 68 28.50 16.68 -0.84
CA GLU A 68 27.05 16.75 -0.69
C GLU A 68 26.37 15.60 -1.43
N ASN A 69 26.72 15.37 -2.70
CA ASN A 69 26.21 14.23 -3.48
C ASN A 69 26.49 12.87 -2.82
N LYS A 70 27.69 12.70 -2.23
CA LYS A 70 28.03 11.49 -1.46
C LYS A 70 27.21 11.38 -0.18
N SER A 71 27.03 12.49 0.54
CA SER A 71 26.23 12.53 1.77
C SER A 71 24.76 12.22 1.52
N GLU A 72 24.18 12.75 0.44
CA GLU A 72 22.82 12.42 0.02
C GLU A 72 22.69 10.94 -0.33
N LYS A 73 23.66 10.37 -1.04
CA LYS A 73 23.65 8.94 -1.33
C LYS A 73 23.70 8.08 -0.06
N ILE A 74 24.48 8.50 0.94
CA ILE A 74 24.52 7.83 2.25
C ILE A 74 23.15 7.90 2.93
N LYS A 75 22.52 9.08 2.98
CA LYS A 75 21.19 9.24 3.60
C LYS A 75 20.14 8.32 2.96
N LEU A 76 20.10 8.24 1.64
CA LEU A 76 19.18 7.34 0.93
C LEU A 76 19.42 5.86 1.29
N LEU A 77 20.69 5.44 1.37
CA LEU A 77 21.02 4.07 1.78
C LEU A 77 20.66 3.80 3.24
N GLU A 78 20.76 4.78 4.13
CA GLU A 78 20.35 4.66 5.53
C GLU A 78 18.82 4.53 5.66
N GLU A 79 18.06 5.33 4.89
CA GLU A 79 16.60 5.25 4.82
C GLU A 79 16.14 3.90 4.28
N GLU A 80 16.74 3.42 3.19
CA GLU A 80 16.46 2.08 2.63
C GLU A 80 16.76 0.98 3.64
N ARG A 81 17.93 1.04 4.31
CA ARG A 81 18.28 0.09 5.38
C ARG A 81 17.24 0.09 6.50
N ASP A 82 16.80 1.25 6.94
CA ASP A 82 15.82 1.35 8.03
C ASP A 82 14.44 0.87 7.60
N TRP A 83 14.08 1.09 6.34
CA TRP A 83 12.87 0.53 5.76
C TRP A 83 12.93 -1.00 5.76
N TYR A 84 14.00 -1.62 5.25
CA TYR A 84 14.16 -3.08 5.27
C TYR A 84 14.16 -3.65 6.68
N ARG A 85 14.76 -2.96 7.65
CA ARG A 85 14.74 -3.37 9.06
C ARG A 85 13.30 -3.36 9.61
N LYS A 86 12.54 -2.31 9.37
CA LYS A 86 11.14 -2.21 9.80
C LYS A 86 10.29 -3.30 9.16
N GLU A 87 10.47 -3.53 7.86
CA GLU A 87 9.70 -4.53 7.13
C GLU A 87 10.03 -5.96 7.60
N ALA A 88 11.31 -6.26 7.84
CA ALA A 88 11.72 -7.54 8.42
C ALA A 88 11.08 -7.78 9.81
N LEU A 89 11.05 -6.77 10.68
CA LEU A 89 10.40 -6.88 11.99
C LEU A 89 8.87 -7.06 11.86
N ARG A 90 8.24 -6.39 10.89
CA ARG A 90 6.80 -6.54 10.61
C ARG A 90 6.49 -7.97 10.15
N LEU A 91 7.27 -8.50 9.21
CA LEU A 91 7.12 -9.86 8.69
C LEU A 91 7.41 -10.91 9.77
N ASP A 92 8.38 -10.68 10.65
CA ASP A 92 8.66 -11.57 11.78
C ASP A 92 7.48 -11.58 12.77
N THR A 93 6.90 -10.42 13.07
CA THR A 93 5.68 -10.32 13.89
C THR A 93 4.53 -11.11 13.27
N PHE A 94 4.29 -10.94 11.96
CA PHE A 94 3.25 -11.71 11.26
C PHE A 94 3.50 -13.22 11.31
N THR A 95 4.76 -13.63 11.09
CA THR A 95 5.17 -15.04 11.14
C THR A 95 5.01 -15.64 12.54
N THR A 96 5.38 -14.90 13.59
CA THR A 96 5.22 -15.36 14.98
C THR A 96 3.75 -15.50 15.36
N ASN A 97 2.88 -14.59 14.92
CA ASN A 97 1.43 -14.71 15.12
C ASN A 97 0.87 -15.93 14.41
N MET A 98 1.21 -16.14 13.13
CA MET A 98 0.76 -17.31 12.38
C MET A 98 1.24 -18.62 13.01
N LYS A 99 2.47 -18.64 13.56
CA LYS A 99 2.99 -19.80 14.31
C LYS A 99 2.18 -20.07 15.59
N LYS A 100 1.77 -19.02 16.32
CA LYS A 100 0.92 -19.16 17.51
C LYS A 100 -0.47 -19.71 17.14
N ASP A 101 -1.08 -19.20 16.08
CA ASP A 101 -2.39 -19.66 15.62
C ASP A 101 -2.34 -21.11 15.13
N LEU A 102 -1.29 -21.47 14.38
CA LEU A 102 -1.04 -22.86 14.00
C LEU A 102 -0.88 -23.77 15.21
N LYS A 103 -0.14 -23.34 16.24
CA LYS A 103 0.02 -24.10 17.47
C LYS A 103 -1.32 -24.28 18.19
N HIS A 104 -2.08 -23.21 18.37
CA HIS A 104 -3.40 -23.25 18.99
C HIS A 104 -4.37 -24.19 18.25
N MET A 105 -4.40 -24.12 16.91
CA MET A 105 -5.27 -24.98 16.11
C MET A 105 -4.84 -26.45 16.15
N LYS A 106 -3.54 -26.74 16.23
CA LYS A 106 -3.03 -28.11 16.44
C LYS A 106 -3.43 -28.66 17.80
N GLU A 107 -3.24 -27.90 18.87
CA GLU A 107 -3.65 -28.29 20.23
C GLU A 107 -5.17 -28.52 20.30
N LYS A 108 -5.97 -27.63 19.68
CA LYS A 108 -7.42 -27.81 19.59
C LYS A 108 -7.82 -29.07 18.83
N LEU A 109 -7.10 -29.39 17.74
CA LEU A 109 -7.35 -30.59 16.96
C LEU A 109 -7.03 -31.85 17.76
N GLU A 110 -5.90 -31.85 18.48
CA GLU A 110 -5.50 -32.95 19.37
C GLU A 110 -6.55 -33.20 20.46
N CYS A 111 -7.05 -32.16 21.15
CA CYS A 111 -8.13 -32.33 22.14
C CYS A 111 -9.41 -32.91 21.53
N ILE A 112 -9.79 -32.50 20.30
CA ILE A 112 -10.97 -33.05 19.61
C ILE A 112 -10.74 -34.53 19.23
N GLU A 113 -9.52 -34.90 18.84
CA GLU A 113 -9.16 -36.28 18.53
C GLU A 113 -9.20 -37.17 19.79
N GLU A 114 -8.72 -36.68 20.93
CA GLU A 114 -8.83 -37.35 22.22
C GLU A 114 -10.30 -37.54 22.64
N ASP A 115 -11.13 -36.49 22.51
CA ASP A 115 -12.57 -36.54 22.78
C ASP A 115 -13.28 -37.55 21.87
N ARG A 116 -12.96 -37.55 20.57
CA ARG A 116 -13.48 -38.53 19.60
C ARG A 116 -13.14 -39.95 20.02
N ASP A 117 -11.89 -40.21 20.36
CA ASP A 117 -11.41 -41.55 20.73
C ASP A 117 -12.06 -42.02 22.05
N TRP A 118 -12.24 -41.11 23.00
CA TRP A 118 -12.96 -41.40 24.24
C TRP A 118 -14.43 -41.72 23.99
N LEU A 119 -15.14 -40.90 23.20
CA LEU A 119 -16.53 -41.15 22.83
C LEU A 119 -16.70 -42.44 22.03
N GLU A 120 -15.75 -42.78 21.17
CA GLU A 120 -15.76 -44.03 20.41
C GLU A 120 -15.65 -45.24 21.35
N LYS A 121 -14.73 -45.18 22.32
CA LYS A 121 -14.59 -46.22 23.36
C LYS A 121 -15.87 -46.35 24.18
N GLN A 122 -16.44 -45.24 24.62
CA GLN A 122 -17.68 -45.21 25.40
C GLN A 122 -18.87 -45.78 24.60
N LEU A 123 -18.99 -45.42 23.32
CA LEU A 123 -20.01 -45.95 22.42
C LEU A 123 -19.86 -47.46 22.21
N LYS A 124 -18.62 -47.94 22.02
CA LYS A 124 -18.35 -49.38 21.89
C LYS A 124 -18.72 -50.14 23.18
N ALA A 125 -18.40 -49.59 24.36
CA ALA A 125 -18.78 -50.18 25.64
C ALA A 125 -20.31 -50.24 25.83
N SER A 126 -21.01 -49.13 25.57
CA SER A 126 -22.48 -49.08 25.64
C SER A 126 -23.15 -50.03 24.63
N LYS A 127 -22.61 -50.17 23.42
CA LYS A 127 -23.08 -51.14 22.43
C LYS A 127 -22.89 -52.59 22.91
N LYS A 128 -21.75 -52.92 23.53
CA LYS A 128 -21.51 -54.24 24.13
C LYS A 128 -22.50 -54.53 25.26
N GLN A 129 -22.72 -53.58 26.17
CA GLN A 129 -23.70 -53.71 27.25
C GLN A 129 -25.11 -53.93 26.71
N ASN A 130 -25.55 -53.15 25.70
CA ASN A 130 -26.85 -53.34 25.06
C ASN A 130 -27.00 -54.73 24.41
N LYS A 131 -25.94 -55.26 23.78
CA LYS A 131 -25.96 -56.62 23.22
C LYS A 131 -26.14 -57.66 24.32
N LEU A 132 -25.43 -57.53 25.44
CA LEU A 132 -25.57 -58.43 26.59
C LEU A 132 -26.97 -58.39 27.19
N LEU A 133 -27.52 -57.20 27.40
CA LEU A 133 -28.89 -57.03 27.93
C LEU A 133 -29.95 -57.61 26.98
N ARG A 134 -29.78 -57.44 25.66
CA ARG A 134 -30.67 -58.05 24.66
C ARG A 134 -30.61 -59.59 24.72
N ALA A 135 -29.41 -60.16 24.80
CA ALA A 135 -29.24 -61.60 24.95
C ALA A 135 -29.85 -62.12 26.26
N GLU A 136 -29.68 -61.38 27.37
CA GLU A 136 -30.31 -61.73 28.66
C GLU A 136 -31.84 -61.68 28.58
N LEU A 137 -32.41 -60.66 27.93
CA LEU A 137 -33.84 -60.57 27.69
C LEU A 137 -34.35 -61.73 26.83
N GLU A 138 -33.62 -62.10 25.78
CA GLU A 138 -33.96 -63.24 24.92
C GLU A 138 -33.95 -64.57 25.69
N ILE A 139 -32.95 -64.80 26.53
CA ILE A 139 -32.90 -65.98 27.43
C ILE A 139 -34.08 -65.97 28.41
N ARG A 140 -34.39 -64.82 29.04
CA ARG A 140 -35.54 -64.71 29.95
C ARG A 140 -36.87 -64.97 29.24
N LEU A 141 -37.04 -64.48 28.01
CA LEU A 141 -38.22 -64.73 27.19
C LEU A 141 -38.33 -66.21 26.82
N ALA A 142 -37.24 -66.84 26.37
CA ALA A 142 -37.22 -68.28 26.08
C ALA A 142 -37.58 -69.11 27.30
N ASN A 143 -37.03 -68.80 28.48
CA ASN A 143 -37.36 -69.48 29.73
C ASN A 143 -38.84 -69.29 30.14
N LEU A 144 -39.42 -68.12 29.91
CA LEU A 144 -40.86 -67.86 30.14
C LEU A 144 -41.74 -68.63 29.18
N THR A 145 -41.34 -68.74 27.90
CA THR A 145 -42.04 -69.54 26.90
C THR A 145 -42.00 -71.03 27.26
N SER A 146 -40.84 -71.58 27.65
CA SER A 146 -40.75 -72.98 28.10
C SER A 146 -41.56 -73.25 29.37
N GLN A 147 -41.62 -72.30 30.32
CA GLN A 147 -42.51 -72.39 31.48
C GLN A 147 -44.00 -72.28 31.14
N ALA A 148 -44.36 -71.64 30.02
CA ALA A 148 -45.73 -71.58 29.53
C ALA A 148 -46.12 -72.86 28.78
N GLU A 149 -45.18 -73.48 28.06
CA GLU A 149 -45.36 -74.78 27.41
C GLU A 149 -45.54 -75.91 28.45
N ASP A 150 -44.81 -75.88 29.57
CA ASP A 150 -45.02 -76.80 30.72
C ASP A 150 -46.34 -76.56 31.48
N LYS A 151 -46.99 -75.40 31.31
CA LYS A 151 -48.28 -75.06 31.95
C LYS A 151 -49.48 -75.21 31.00
N MET A 152 -49.26 -75.68 29.77
CA MET A 152 -50.31 -75.83 28.75
C MET A 152 -50.99 -77.21 28.79
N ASP A 153 -50.97 -77.91 29.93
CA ASP A 153 -51.71 -79.17 30.17
C ASP A 153 -52.81 -79.05 31.26
N THR A 154 -53.32 -77.85 31.55
CA THR A 154 -54.66 -77.73 32.18
C THR A 154 -55.25 -76.33 32.02
N ARG A 155 -56.30 -76.20 31.21
CA ARG A 155 -57.09 -74.97 31.00
C ARG A 155 -58.60 -75.26 31.04
N PRO A 156 -59.39 -74.41 31.70
CA PRO A 156 -60.60 -73.83 31.08
C PRO A 156 -60.59 -72.27 31.22
N ALA A 157 -60.68 -71.48 30.15
CA ALA A 157 -61.88 -70.97 29.44
C ALA A 157 -62.62 -69.79 30.14
N SER A 158 -62.20 -68.56 29.76
CA SER A 158 -62.93 -67.27 29.44
C SER A 158 -64.30 -66.94 30.09
N PRO A 159 -64.68 -65.64 30.31
CA PRO A 159 -64.86 -64.66 29.22
C PRO A 159 -64.60 -63.16 29.53
N ALA A 160 -64.77 -62.36 28.46
CA ALA A 160 -64.48 -60.93 28.27
C ALA A 160 -65.54 -59.96 28.84
N VAL A 161 -65.18 -58.66 28.96
CA VAL A 161 -66.01 -57.50 28.53
C VAL A 161 -65.18 -56.20 28.45
N ASP A 162 -65.70 -55.33 27.59
CA ASP A 162 -65.27 -54.03 27.04
C ASP A 162 -64.84 -52.92 28.03
N ASP A 163 -63.93 -52.02 27.59
CA ASP A 163 -64.28 -50.62 27.28
C ASP A 163 -63.09 -49.87 26.63
N ILE A 164 -63.37 -49.17 25.53
CA ILE A 164 -62.42 -48.37 24.74
C ILE A 164 -62.62 -46.89 25.10
N ALA A 165 -61.62 -46.29 25.73
CA ALA A 165 -61.37 -44.85 25.68
C ALA A 165 -59.85 -44.64 25.54
N PRO A 166 -59.37 -43.85 24.56
CA PRO A 166 -57.95 -43.66 24.38
C PRO A 166 -57.43 -42.76 25.51
N PRO A 167 -56.49 -43.21 26.35
CA PRO A 167 -55.80 -42.32 27.26
C PRO A 167 -54.97 -41.38 26.38
N GLY A 168 -55.24 -40.08 26.49
CA GLY A 168 -54.45 -39.05 25.81
C GLY A 168 -52.97 -39.36 25.96
N LEU A 169 -52.25 -39.33 24.84
CA LEU A 169 -50.81 -39.51 24.75
C LEU A 169 -50.11 -38.43 25.59
N HIS A 170 -50.01 -38.66 26.89
CA HIS A 170 -49.10 -37.95 27.75
C HIS A 170 -47.70 -38.47 27.42
N LEU A 171 -47.02 -37.78 26.50
CA LEU A 171 -45.62 -38.01 26.24
C LEU A 171 -44.88 -38.02 27.60
N PRO A 172 -43.97 -38.98 27.85
CA PRO A 172 -43.25 -39.06 29.11
C PRO A 172 -42.66 -37.69 29.46
N LEU A 173 -42.72 -37.25 30.71
CA LEU A 173 -42.19 -35.95 31.14
C LEU A 173 -40.73 -35.75 30.68
N ALA A 174 -39.95 -36.83 30.62
CA ALA A 174 -38.59 -36.86 30.07
C ALA A 174 -38.50 -36.55 28.55
N ALA A 175 -39.52 -36.89 27.76
CA ALA A 175 -39.61 -36.53 26.35
C ALA A 175 -39.93 -35.04 26.18
N VAL A 176 -40.80 -34.48 27.04
CA VAL A 176 -41.12 -33.05 27.08
C VAL A 176 -39.88 -32.24 27.51
N GLU A 177 -39.16 -32.68 28.55
CA GLU A 177 -37.91 -32.05 29.00
C GLU A 177 -36.82 -32.08 27.93
N ARG A 178 -36.67 -33.21 27.22
CA ARG A 178 -35.74 -33.35 26.10
C ARG A 178 -36.13 -32.44 24.93
N GLU A 179 -37.42 -32.32 24.62
CA GLU A 179 -37.92 -31.41 23.59
C GLU A 179 -37.68 -29.94 23.97
N GLU A 180 -37.84 -29.57 25.24
CA GLU A 180 -37.50 -28.23 25.72
C GLU A 180 -36.00 -27.92 25.62
N GLN A 181 -35.14 -28.90 25.89
CA GLN A 181 -33.69 -28.77 25.71
C GLN A 181 -33.34 -28.56 24.24
N PHE A 182 -33.95 -29.31 23.31
CA PHE A 182 -33.77 -29.09 21.87
C PHE A 182 -34.31 -27.74 21.43
N ARG A 183 -35.46 -27.27 21.96
CA ARG A 183 -35.96 -25.92 21.69
C ARG A 183 -35.03 -24.83 22.22
N LYS A 184 -34.39 -25.04 23.37
CA LYS A 184 -33.36 -24.13 23.91
C LYS A 184 -32.11 -24.13 23.02
N GLN A 185 -31.62 -25.29 22.59
CA GLN A 185 -30.49 -25.42 21.67
C GLN A 185 -30.77 -24.79 20.31
N ILE A 186 -31.94 -25.02 19.72
CA ILE A 186 -32.34 -24.40 18.45
C ILE A 186 -32.39 -22.87 18.59
N ARG A 187 -32.91 -22.34 19.71
CA ARG A 187 -32.89 -20.89 19.97
C ARG A 187 -31.47 -20.35 20.12
N GLN A 188 -30.59 -21.08 20.78
CA GLN A 188 -29.18 -20.72 20.93
C GLN A 188 -28.48 -20.72 19.57
N LEU A 189 -28.55 -21.82 18.82
CA LEU A 189 -27.97 -21.96 17.48
C LEU A 189 -28.50 -20.90 16.51
N LYS A 190 -29.79 -20.54 16.59
CA LYS A 190 -30.35 -19.44 15.79
C LYS A 190 -29.75 -18.09 16.15
N ARG A 191 -29.53 -17.80 17.43
CA ARG A 191 -28.84 -16.57 17.88
C ARG A 191 -27.38 -16.55 17.43
N ASP A 192 -26.68 -17.68 17.54
CA ASP A 192 -25.28 -17.78 17.15
C ASP A 192 -25.11 -17.66 15.63
N LEU A 193 -26.01 -18.28 14.85
CA LEU A 193 -26.05 -18.11 13.39
C LEU A 193 -26.32 -16.65 13.01
N GLN A 194 -27.24 -15.98 13.71
CA GLN A 194 -27.54 -14.56 13.45
C GLN A 194 -26.35 -13.66 13.83
N ALA A 195 -25.66 -13.95 14.93
CA ALA A 195 -24.45 -13.24 15.33
C ALA A 195 -23.31 -13.46 14.31
N SER A 196 -23.08 -14.71 13.89
CA SER A 196 -22.09 -15.05 12.87
C SER A 196 -22.39 -14.39 11.52
N LYS A 197 -23.66 -14.35 11.08
CA LYS A 197 -24.07 -13.62 9.88
C LYS A 197 -23.81 -12.12 9.98
N ARG A 198 -24.09 -11.50 11.13
CA ARG A 198 -23.78 -10.07 11.38
C ARG A 198 -22.28 -9.83 11.32
N GLU A 199 -21.48 -10.72 11.89
CA GLU A 199 -20.02 -10.61 11.88
C GLU A 199 -19.44 -10.78 10.48
N VAL A 200 -19.91 -11.74 9.70
CA VAL A 200 -19.52 -11.90 8.28
C VAL A 200 -19.87 -10.66 7.47
N ASN A 201 -21.05 -10.07 7.69
CA ASN A 201 -21.43 -8.84 6.97
C ASN A 201 -20.56 -7.65 7.38
N ARG A 202 -20.25 -7.52 8.68
CA ARG A 202 -19.33 -6.51 9.21
C ARG A 202 -17.95 -6.65 8.59
N LEU A 203 -17.39 -7.86 8.56
CA LEU A 203 -16.09 -8.15 7.97
C LEU A 203 -16.07 -7.83 6.47
N ARG A 204 -17.11 -8.23 5.72
CA ARG A 204 -17.24 -7.88 4.29
C ARG A 204 -17.25 -6.37 4.06
N GLU A 205 -17.98 -5.62 4.88
CA GLU A 205 -18.06 -4.17 4.75
C GLU A 205 -16.73 -3.50 5.11
N THR A 206 -16.02 -3.98 6.14
CA THR A 206 -14.68 -3.49 6.48
C THR A 206 -13.65 -3.82 5.40
N THR A 207 -13.69 -5.04 4.83
CA THR A 207 -12.78 -5.44 3.75
C THR A 207 -13.06 -4.65 2.48
N SER A 208 -14.32 -4.43 2.13
CA SER A 208 -14.67 -3.61 0.96
C SER A 208 -14.22 -2.15 1.12
N LYS A 209 -14.39 -1.56 2.31
CA LYS A 209 -13.90 -0.21 2.61
C LYS A 209 -12.37 -0.15 2.57
N GLN A 210 -11.70 -1.16 3.12
CA GLN A 210 -10.25 -1.27 3.08
C GLN A 210 -9.73 -1.33 1.64
N GLN A 211 -10.32 -2.18 0.79
CA GLN A 211 -9.96 -2.28 -0.62
C GLN A 211 -10.20 -0.97 -1.39
N SER A 212 -11.33 -0.29 -1.17
CA SER A 212 -11.55 1.03 -1.79
C SER A 212 -10.53 2.07 -1.33
N ASN A 213 -10.13 2.02 -0.06
CA ASN A 213 -9.17 2.94 0.52
C ASN A 213 -7.75 2.68 -0.03
N GLU A 214 -7.37 1.43 -0.24
CA GLU A 214 -6.09 1.03 -0.84
C GLU A 214 -5.99 1.47 -2.31
N LEU A 215 -7.07 1.33 -3.08
CA LEU A 215 -7.12 1.78 -4.48
C LEU A 215 -7.10 3.32 -4.58
N GLU A 216 -7.79 4.02 -3.68
CA GLU A 216 -7.73 5.48 -3.59
C GLU A 216 -6.32 5.96 -3.22
N GLU A 217 -5.69 5.33 -2.24
CA GLU A 217 -4.32 5.62 -1.83
C GLU A 217 -3.36 5.44 -3.01
N PHE A 218 -3.48 4.33 -3.75
CA PHE A 218 -2.66 4.06 -4.92
C PHE A 218 -2.87 5.09 -6.05
N PHE A 219 -4.11 5.54 -6.26
CA PHE A 219 -4.41 6.61 -7.21
C PHE A 219 -3.74 7.93 -6.82
N VAL A 220 -3.82 8.30 -5.54
CA VAL A 220 -3.15 9.51 -5.01
C VAL A 220 -1.63 9.39 -5.14
N GLN A 221 -1.06 8.23 -4.81
CA GLN A 221 0.38 7.98 -4.99
C GLN A 221 0.82 8.13 -6.45
N SER A 222 0.01 7.62 -7.39
CA SER A 222 0.26 7.77 -8.84
C SER A 222 0.26 9.24 -9.27
N ILE A 223 -0.70 10.03 -8.77
CA ILE A 223 -0.76 11.49 -8.99
C ILE A 223 0.46 12.19 -8.40
N ASP A 224 0.81 11.91 -7.15
CA ASP A 224 1.89 12.61 -6.45
C ASP A 224 3.26 12.27 -7.03
N ALA A 225 3.45 11.04 -7.51
CA ALA A 225 4.64 10.66 -8.27
C ALA A 225 4.77 11.49 -9.55
N VAL A 226 3.66 11.74 -10.27
CA VAL A 226 3.68 12.61 -11.46
C VAL A 226 3.87 14.09 -11.10
N LYS A 227 3.29 14.58 -9.99
CA LYS A 227 3.57 15.93 -9.47
C LYS A 227 5.06 16.12 -9.20
N LYS A 228 5.71 15.15 -8.55
CA LYS A 228 7.17 15.17 -8.33
C LYS A 228 7.94 15.22 -9.65
N ASP A 229 7.50 14.50 -10.68
CA ASP A 229 8.10 14.54 -12.03
C ASP A 229 7.90 15.89 -12.73
N ILE A 230 6.76 16.56 -12.52
CA ILE A 230 6.51 17.92 -13.04
C ILE A 230 7.43 18.94 -12.35
N VAL A 231 7.52 18.90 -11.02
CA VAL A 231 8.38 19.80 -10.23
C VAL A 231 9.85 19.62 -10.66
N ARG A 232 10.32 18.37 -10.78
CA ARG A 232 11.67 18.07 -11.28
C ARG A 232 11.90 18.64 -12.67
N ARG A 233 10.99 18.43 -13.62
CA ARG A 233 11.11 18.99 -14.99
C ARG A 233 11.12 20.51 -15.01
N ARG A 234 10.29 21.17 -14.20
CA ARG A 234 10.29 22.64 -14.08
C ARG A 234 11.56 23.18 -13.46
N GLY A 235 12.14 22.49 -12.47
CA GLY A 235 13.45 22.82 -11.90
C GLY A 235 14.55 22.78 -12.96
N HIS A 236 14.66 21.66 -13.69
CA HIS A 236 15.68 21.48 -14.74
C HIS A 236 15.48 22.42 -15.94
N SER A 237 14.24 22.85 -16.22
CA SER A 237 13.95 23.81 -17.29
C SER A 237 14.36 25.25 -16.94
N ARG A 238 14.51 25.59 -15.65
CA ARG A 238 14.97 26.92 -15.21
C ARG A 238 16.49 27.04 -15.28
N ASP A 239 17.23 25.96 -15.07
CA ASP A 239 18.71 25.97 -15.11
C ASP A 239 19.28 26.01 -16.54
N ALA A 240 18.48 25.68 -17.57
CA ALA A 240 18.94 25.61 -18.95
C ALA A 240 18.87 26.95 -19.74
N LYS A 241 18.30 28.02 -19.17
CA LYS A 241 18.16 29.31 -19.86
C LYS A 241 18.44 30.50 -18.93
N THR A 242 19.56 31.19 -19.20
CA THR A 242 19.96 32.57 -18.82
C THR A 242 20.62 32.88 -17.46
N ARG A 243 21.90 33.29 -17.55
CA ARG A 243 22.55 34.57 -17.15
C ARG A 243 22.26 35.16 -15.75
N PRO A 244 23.29 35.60 -14.99
CA PRO A 244 23.11 36.16 -13.65
C PRO A 244 22.58 37.60 -13.68
N MET A 245 21.49 37.87 -12.95
CA MET A 245 20.99 39.20 -12.53
C MET A 245 20.23 39.03 -11.18
N PRO A 246 20.04 40.11 -10.39
CA PRO A 246 20.09 40.07 -8.94
C PRO A 246 18.74 39.79 -8.29
N ALA A 247 18.85 39.33 -7.04
CA ALA A 247 17.78 38.91 -6.15
C ALA A 247 16.60 39.88 -6.07
N LEU A 248 15.42 39.38 -6.44
CA LEU A 248 14.13 39.92 -6.04
C LEU A 248 13.29 38.78 -5.45
N LYS A 249 12.98 38.97 -4.16
CA LYS A 249 11.92 38.39 -3.34
C LYS A 249 11.44 36.98 -3.74
N VAL A 250 11.96 36.00 -2.99
CA VAL A 250 11.39 34.66 -2.87
C VAL A 250 10.00 34.80 -2.25
N GLU A 251 8.97 34.75 -3.09
CA GLU A 251 7.63 34.35 -2.65
C GLU A 251 7.71 32.91 -2.11
N PRO A 252 7.08 32.61 -0.96
CA PRO A 252 7.11 31.29 -0.38
C PRO A 252 6.48 30.29 -1.36
N VAL A 253 7.24 29.23 -1.66
CA VAL A 253 6.77 28.07 -2.42
C VAL A 253 5.47 27.58 -1.77
N PRO A 254 4.35 27.47 -2.50
CA PRO A 254 3.13 26.92 -1.94
C PRO A 254 3.40 25.49 -1.50
N ASP A 255 3.02 25.18 -0.25
CA ASP A 255 3.09 23.86 0.38
C ASP A 255 2.27 22.79 -0.39
N CYS A 256 1.38 23.23 -1.29
CA CYS A 256 0.70 22.38 -2.25
C CYS A 256 1.46 22.34 -3.58
N GLY A 257 1.88 21.14 -3.99
CA GLY A 257 2.42 20.88 -5.32
C GLY A 257 1.48 21.30 -6.47
N PRO A 258 1.92 21.21 -7.74
CA PRO A 258 1.18 21.73 -8.90
C PRO A 258 -0.27 21.24 -8.94
N GLU A 259 -1.21 22.18 -9.14
CA GLU A 259 -2.64 21.90 -9.14
C GLU A 259 -3.03 21.05 -10.37
N MET A 260 -4.14 20.31 -10.32
CA MET A 260 -4.62 19.44 -11.44
C MET A 260 -4.71 20.16 -12.79
N LYS A 261 -4.96 21.48 -12.78
CA LYS A 261 -5.04 22.33 -13.98
C LYS A 261 -3.68 22.53 -14.67
N GLU A 262 -2.59 22.32 -13.93
CA GLU A 262 -1.22 22.45 -14.43
C GLU A 262 -0.69 21.19 -15.13
N PHE A 263 -1.46 20.10 -15.10
CA PHE A 263 -1.10 18.85 -15.77
C PHE A 263 -1.25 18.99 -17.28
N THR A 264 -0.18 18.70 -18.00
CA THR A 264 -0.25 18.55 -19.46
C THR A 264 -1.00 17.26 -19.83
N SER A 265 -1.39 17.12 -21.09
CA SER A 265 -1.95 15.85 -21.61
C SER A 265 -1.01 14.67 -21.37
N VAL A 266 0.29 14.89 -21.53
CA VAL A 266 1.33 13.88 -21.29
C VAL A 266 1.37 13.46 -19.82
N ASP A 267 1.18 14.39 -18.89
CA ASP A 267 1.19 14.08 -17.45
C ASP A 267 -0.03 13.25 -17.05
N ARG A 268 -1.20 13.56 -17.63
CA ARG A 268 -2.41 12.75 -17.42
C ARG A 268 -2.26 11.33 -17.94
N VAL A 269 -1.65 11.16 -19.13
CA VAL A 269 -1.36 9.83 -19.67
C VAL A 269 -0.43 9.05 -18.74
N ARG A 270 0.62 9.68 -18.19
CA ARG A 270 1.53 9.03 -17.24
C ARG A 270 0.88 8.62 -15.92
N VAL A 271 -0.07 9.42 -15.42
CA VAL A 271 -0.87 9.03 -14.23
C VAL A 271 -1.66 7.75 -14.55
N ILE A 272 -2.30 7.70 -15.71
CA ILE A 272 -3.09 6.53 -16.13
C ILE A 272 -2.18 5.32 -16.35
N GLU A 273 -1.03 5.47 -16.99
CA GLU A 273 -0.05 4.39 -17.17
C GLU A 273 0.42 3.81 -15.82
N ARG A 274 0.74 4.67 -14.84
CA ARG A 274 1.09 4.22 -13.48
C ARG A 274 -0.09 3.55 -12.80
N LEU A 275 -1.29 4.12 -12.92
CA LEU A 275 -2.50 3.57 -12.31
C LEU A 275 -2.82 2.17 -12.86
N LEU A 276 -2.70 1.99 -14.17
CA LEU A 276 -2.94 0.73 -14.86
C LEU A 276 -1.78 -0.26 -14.72
N SER A 277 -0.64 0.11 -14.12
CA SER A 277 0.40 -0.86 -13.78
C SER A 277 0.04 -1.74 -12.57
N HIS A 278 -0.99 -1.36 -11.79
CA HIS A 278 -1.50 -2.17 -10.69
C HIS A 278 -2.49 -3.20 -11.23
N ASP A 279 -2.12 -4.47 -11.11
CA ASP A 279 -2.89 -5.60 -11.68
C ASP A 279 -4.32 -5.68 -11.12
N GLU A 280 -4.53 -5.28 -9.86
CA GLU A 280 -5.85 -5.22 -9.25
C GLU A 280 -6.75 -4.16 -9.90
N VAL A 281 -6.20 -2.99 -10.25
CA VAL A 281 -6.95 -1.96 -11.00
C VAL A 281 -7.32 -2.50 -12.37
N LEU A 282 -6.38 -3.15 -13.07
CA LEU A 282 -6.65 -3.77 -14.37
C LEU A 282 -7.71 -4.87 -14.27
N SER A 283 -7.64 -5.75 -13.27
CA SER A 283 -8.62 -6.81 -13.05
C SER A 283 -10.00 -6.26 -12.76
N ILE A 284 -10.11 -5.22 -11.92
CA ILE A 284 -11.39 -4.55 -11.64
C ILE A 284 -11.92 -3.87 -12.91
N LEU A 285 -11.06 -3.18 -13.67
CA LEU A 285 -11.47 -2.56 -14.92
C LEU A 285 -11.96 -3.62 -15.92
N TYR A 286 -11.25 -4.73 -16.03
CA TYR A 286 -11.59 -5.83 -16.91
C TYR A 286 -12.92 -6.48 -16.52
N ASP A 287 -13.14 -6.72 -15.22
CA ASP A 287 -14.40 -7.27 -14.72
C ASP A 287 -15.60 -6.33 -14.95
N ASN A 288 -15.38 -5.02 -14.92
CA ASN A 288 -16.43 -4.02 -15.15
C ASN A 288 -16.66 -3.71 -16.63
N LEU A 289 -15.62 -3.75 -17.46
CA LEU A 289 -15.69 -3.49 -18.90
C LEU A 289 -16.13 -4.73 -19.69
N PHE A 290 -15.76 -5.91 -19.20
CA PHE A 290 -16.11 -7.20 -19.77
C PHE A 290 -16.67 -8.11 -18.67
N PRO A 291 -17.92 -7.85 -18.21
CA PRO A 291 -18.58 -8.73 -17.25
C PRO A 291 -18.57 -10.16 -17.80
N SER A 292 -17.83 -11.05 -17.14
CA SER A 292 -17.77 -12.46 -17.53
C SER A 292 -19.19 -13.01 -17.52
N HIS A 293 -19.71 -13.38 -18.70
CA HIS A 293 -21.01 -14.04 -18.84
C HIS A 293 -21.06 -15.45 -18.24
N ASP A 294 -19.98 -15.92 -17.60
CA ASP A 294 -19.82 -17.28 -17.06
C ASP A 294 -19.67 -17.32 -15.53
N LYS A 295 -20.56 -16.63 -14.81
CA LYS A 295 -20.87 -17.01 -13.42
C LYS A 295 -22.21 -17.75 -13.40
N LYS A 296 -22.17 -19.03 -13.76
CA LYS A 296 -23.28 -19.97 -13.55
C LYS A 296 -23.66 -19.91 -12.06
N PRO A 297 -24.90 -19.53 -11.71
CA PRO A 297 -25.29 -19.41 -10.31
C PRO A 297 -25.36 -20.80 -9.67
N PRO A 298 -24.93 -20.95 -8.40
CA PRO A 298 -25.26 -22.13 -7.63
C PRO A 298 -26.76 -22.15 -7.40
N ASP A 299 -27.37 -23.25 -7.82
CA ASP A 299 -28.78 -23.57 -7.67
C ASP A 299 -29.22 -23.45 -6.19
N GLY A 300 -30.37 -22.82 -5.93
CA GLY A 300 -30.92 -22.76 -4.56
C GLY A 300 -31.73 -21.52 -4.15
N SER A 301 -32.85 -21.27 -4.84
CA SER A 301 -34.09 -20.66 -4.31
C SER A 301 -34.18 -19.16 -3.93
N ALA A 302 -35.15 -18.53 -4.62
CA ALA A 302 -36.12 -17.53 -4.14
C ALA A 302 -35.91 -16.02 -4.43
N LYS A 303 -36.54 -15.61 -5.55
CA LYS A 303 -37.38 -14.41 -5.80
C LYS A 303 -36.72 -13.02 -5.78
N MET A 304 -36.60 -12.44 -6.98
CA MET A 304 -36.71 -11.00 -7.22
C MET A 304 -38.17 -10.62 -7.52
N PRO A 305 -38.62 -9.38 -7.21
CA PRO A 305 -39.66 -8.74 -7.99
C PRO A 305 -39.06 -7.95 -9.15
N LEU A 306 -39.76 -8.08 -10.26
CA LEU A 306 -39.62 -7.44 -11.56
C LEU A 306 -39.70 -5.90 -11.43
N ALA A 307 -38.77 -5.17 -12.03
CA ALA A 307 -39.01 -3.79 -12.46
C ALA A 307 -38.48 -3.61 -13.89
N SER A 308 -39.44 -3.29 -14.74
CA SER A 308 -39.36 -3.06 -16.17
C SER A 308 -38.50 -1.83 -16.50
N ALA A 309 -37.64 -1.95 -17.52
CA ALA A 309 -37.36 -0.85 -18.42
C ALA A 309 -36.93 -1.43 -19.78
N VAL A 310 -37.93 -1.57 -20.63
CA VAL A 310 -37.81 -1.73 -22.07
C VAL A 310 -37.01 -0.57 -22.65
N SER A 311 -35.94 -0.85 -23.38
CA SER A 311 -35.48 -0.01 -24.48
C SER A 311 -35.00 -0.90 -25.62
N SER A 312 -35.93 -1.10 -26.54
CA SER A 312 -35.73 -1.63 -27.87
C SER A 312 -34.88 -0.68 -28.72
N PHE A 313 -33.75 -1.16 -29.25
CA PHE A 313 -33.18 -0.61 -30.48
C PHE A 313 -32.69 -1.75 -31.39
N THR A 314 -33.53 -2.08 -32.37
CA THR A 314 -33.21 -2.93 -33.51
C THR A 314 -32.60 -2.08 -34.62
N LYS A 315 -31.37 -2.37 -35.08
CA LYS A 315 -31.07 -2.28 -36.53
C LYS A 315 -29.81 -3.06 -36.96
N LYS A 316 -30.09 -4.08 -37.78
CA LYS A 316 -29.29 -4.77 -38.81
C LYS A 316 -27.93 -4.19 -39.23
N GLY A 317 -26.93 -5.07 -39.30
CA GLY A 317 -26.37 -5.57 -40.58
C GLY A 317 -25.05 -4.96 -41.09
N GLY A 318 -24.05 -5.84 -41.35
CA GLY A 318 -22.80 -5.55 -42.10
C GLY A 318 -21.59 -6.21 -41.42
N VAL A 319 -21.22 -7.47 -41.70
CA VAL A 319 -20.42 -8.01 -42.84
C VAL A 319 -18.95 -7.56 -42.87
N GLY A 320 -18.04 -8.54 -42.75
CA GLY A 320 -16.62 -8.51 -43.14
C GLY A 320 -15.64 -8.42 -41.96
N GLY A 321 -14.55 -9.18 -41.84
CA GLY A 321 -13.92 -10.23 -42.63
C GLY A 321 -12.87 -10.90 -41.73
N LEU A 322 -12.83 -12.23 -41.62
CA LEU A 322 -11.84 -13.10 -42.26
C LEU A 322 -10.45 -12.45 -42.47
N ILE A 323 -9.52 -12.69 -41.55
CA ILE A 323 -8.10 -12.78 -41.88
C ILE A 323 -7.49 -13.92 -41.04
N ASP A 324 -7.15 -14.96 -41.78
CA ASP A 324 -6.34 -16.12 -41.42
C ASP A 324 -4.87 -15.68 -41.37
N MET A 325 -4.11 -16.08 -40.36
CA MET A 325 -2.65 -15.91 -40.36
C MET A 325 -1.96 -17.09 -39.68
N ASP A 326 -1.81 -18.11 -40.51
CA ASP A 326 -0.54 -18.66 -40.97
C ASP A 326 0.39 -19.36 -39.98
N ARG A 327 0.78 -20.55 -40.43
CA ARG A 327 1.60 -21.54 -39.77
C ARG A 327 3.06 -21.11 -39.86
N GLY A 328 3.74 -21.10 -38.73
CA GLY A 328 5.20 -21.11 -38.69
C GLY A 328 5.76 -22.33 -39.41
N THR A 329 6.64 -22.08 -40.38
CA THR A 329 7.57 -23.06 -40.94
C THR A 329 8.91 -22.37 -41.17
N LEU A 330 9.95 -23.02 -40.63
CA LEU A 330 11.41 -22.79 -40.73
C LEU A 330 12.04 -21.77 -39.78
#